data_AF-A0A535P7V7-F1
#
_entry.id   AF-A0A535P7V7-F1
#
_cell.length_a   1.000
_cell.length_b   1.000
_cell.length_c   1.000
_cell.angle_alpha   90.00
_cell.angle_beta   90.00
_cell.angle_gamma   90.00
#
_symmetry.space_group_name_H-M   'P 1'
#
loop_
_entity.id
_entity.type
_entity.pdbx_description
1 polymer ?
#
loop_
_entity_poly.entity_id
_entity_poly.type
_entity_poly.pdbx_seq_one_letter_code
_entity_poly.pdbx_strand_id
1 'polypeptide(L)' 'PSDLARQPVTRTQSLETQDGFKFFTADGSWLLVRTSGTEPLVRVYTEATSPEMRDSLVEAGERLVREA' A
#
# COMPACT_ATOMS: atom_id res chain seq x y z
N PRO A 1 -0.98 -1.93 8.73
CA PRO A 1 -0.70 -3.38 8.78
C PRO A 1 0.75 -3.60 9.25
N SER A 2 1.05 -4.75 9.87
CA SER A 2 2.43 -5.13 10.27
C SER A 2 3.21 -5.83 9.15
N ASP A 3 2.51 -6.40 8.17
CA ASP A 3 3.08 -7.03 6.98
C ASP A 3 2.27 -6.68 5.72
N LEU A 4 2.89 -6.85 4.56
CA LEU A 4 2.29 -6.74 3.24
C LEU A 4 2.77 -7.90 2.38
N ALA A 5 1.85 -8.64 1.77
CA ALA A 5 2.22 -9.79 0.93
C ALA A 5 3.19 -10.78 1.62
N ARG A 6 3.00 -11.02 2.94
CA ARG A 6 3.87 -11.84 3.79
C ARG A 6 5.30 -11.30 3.97
N GLN A 7 5.54 -10.03 3.63
CA GLN A 7 6.77 -9.31 3.91
C GLN A 7 6.54 -8.34 5.09
N PRO A 8 7.43 -8.28 6.08
CA PRO A 8 7.32 -7.31 7.16
C PRO A 8 7.32 -5.87 6.64
N VAL A 9 6.44 -5.03 7.17
CA VAL A 9 6.50 -3.58 6.94
C VAL A 9 7.63 -3.00 7.78
N THR A 10 8.66 -2.46 7.13
CA THR A 10 9.82 -1.88 7.79
C THR A 10 9.64 -0.40 8.10
N ARG A 11 8.81 0.29 7.32
CA ARG A 11 8.51 1.70 7.52
C ARG A 11 7.09 2.03 7.06
N THR A 12 6.42 2.87 7.84
CA THR A 12 5.15 3.50 7.48
C THR A 12 5.36 5.01 7.43
N GLN A 13 4.81 5.64 6.41
CA GLN A 13 4.85 7.09 6.21
C GLN A 13 3.44 7.61 5.95
N SER A 14 2.95 8.52 6.78
CA SER A 14 1.75 9.30 6.48
C SER A 14 2.06 10.32 5.40
N LEU A 15 1.12 10.56 4.49
CA LEU A 15 1.24 11.66 3.52
C LEU A 15 0.95 13.00 4.18
N GLU A 16 1.66 14.05 3.76
CA GLU A 16 1.44 15.43 4.23
C GLU A 16 0.03 15.94 3.88
N THR A 17 -0.53 15.45 2.77
CA THR A 17 -1.90 15.71 2.33
C THR A 17 -2.96 15.06 3.22
N GLN A 18 -2.56 14.27 4.24
CA GLN A 18 -3.44 13.60 5.21
C GLN A 18 -4.49 12.67 4.59
N ASP A 19 -4.29 12.27 3.34
CA ASP A 19 -5.22 11.45 2.56
C ASP A 19 -4.70 10.04 2.33
N GLY A 20 -3.63 9.61 3.01
CA GLY A 20 -3.08 8.29 2.79
C GLY A 20 -1.80 7.94 3.54
N PHE A 21 -1.39 6.69 3.35
CA PHE A 21 -0.21 6.09 3.97
C PHE A 21 0.59 5.30 2.94
N LYS A 22 1.92 5.42 3.02
CA LYS A 22 2.88 4.62 2.27
C LYS A 22 3.60 3.64 3.21
N PHE A 23 3.59 2.37 2.85
CA PHE A 23 4.20 1.27 3.57
C PHE A 23 5.35 0.70 2.76
N PHE A 24 6.48 0.42 3.40
CA PHE A 24 7.70 -0.08 2.76
C PHE A 24 8.06 -1.46 3.30
N THR A 25 8.60 -2.31 2.42
CA THR A 25 9.20 -3.61 2.76
C THR A 25 10.73 -3.51 2.71
N ALA A 26 11.44 -4.52 3.22
CA ALA A 26 12.90 -4.51 3.32
C ALA A 26 13.63 -4.50 1.96
N ASP A 27 13.00 -5.03 0.91
CA ASP A 27 13.54 -5.11 -0.45
C ASP A 27 13.36 -3.80 -1.25
N GLY A 28 12.77 -2.77 -0.64
CA GLY A 28 12.49 -1.48 -1.29
C GLY A 28 11.15 -1.41 -2.00
N SER A 29 10.39 -2.52 -2.08
CA SER A 29 9.01 -2.50 -2.56
C SER A 29 8.12 -1.67 -1.62
N TRP A 30 7.03 -1.13 -2.15
CA TRP A 30 6.13 -0.28 -1.37
C TRP A 30 4.68 -0.35 -1.83
N LEU A 31 3.77 -0.07 -0.90
CA LEU A 31 2.34 0.10 -1.14
C LEU A 31 1.91 1.49 -0.66
N LEU A 32 1.13 2.20 -1.47
CA LEU A 32 0.53 3.48 -1.12
C LEU A 32 -0.99 3.38 -1.26
N VAL A 33 -1.70 3.70 -0.17
CA VAL A 33 -3.16 3.78 -0.15
C VAL A 33 -3.57 5.23 0.05
N ARG A 34 -4.47 5.74 -0.80
CA ARG A 34 -4.99 7.11 -0.70
C ARG A 34 -6.50 7.18 -0.88
N THR A 35 -7.19 7.95 -0.05
CA THR A 35 -8.59 8.32 -0.31
C THR A 35 -8.68 9.42 -1.37
N SER A 36 -9.71 9.39 -2.21
CA SER A 36 -9.99 10.48 -3.14
C SER A 36 -10.83 11.56 -2.45
N GLY A 37 -10.45 12.83 -2.61
CA GLY A 37 -11.23 13.96 -2.07
C GLY A 37 -12.43 14.38 -2.93
N THR A 38 -12.49 13.93 -4.19
CA THR A 38 -13.50 14.37 -5.17
C THR A 38 -14.37 13.25 -5.71
N GLU A 39 -14.03 12.00 -5.42
CA GLU A 39 -14.73 10.82 -5.94
C GLU A 39 -14.88 9.80 -4.81
N PRO A 40 -15.94 8.96 -4.80
CA PRO A 40 -16.13 7.94 -3.78
C PRO A 40 -15.26 6.70 -4.05
N LEU A 41 -13.94 6.88 -4.07
CA LEU A 41 -12.98 5.81 -4.33
C LEU A 41 -11.70 5.92 -3.49
N VAL A 42 -11.04 4.79 -3.31
CA VAL A 42 -9.70 4.68 -2.71
C VAL A 42 -8.74 4.17 -3.77
N ARG A 43 -7.55 4.78 -3.85
CA ARG A 43 -6.51 4.44 -4.81
C ARG A 43 -5.42 3.63 -4.12
N VAL A 44 -4.98 2.57 -4.78
CA VAL A 44 -3.85 1.73 -4.38
C VAL A 44 -2.77 1.84 -5.45
N TYR A 45 -1.56 2.15 -5.02
CA TYR A 45 -0.37 2.20 -5.87
C TYR A 45 0.72 1.33 -5.28
N THR A 46 1.54 0.74 -6.13
CA THR A 46 2.70 -0.02 -5.67
C THR A 46 3.84 0.07 -6.67
N GLU A 47 5.05 -0.12 -6.16
CA GLU A 47 6.22 -0.47 -6.93
C GLU A 47 6.86 -1.65 -6.23
N ALA A 48 7.36 -2.59 -7.02
CA ALA A 48 7.91 -3.82 -6.50
C ALA A 48 9.13 -4.28 -7.29
N THR A 49 9.94 -5.10 -6.65
CA THR A 49 11.14 -5.70 -7.21
C THR A 49 10.87 -6.77 -8.28
N SER A 50 9.64 -7.29 -8.35
CA SER A 50 9.21 -8.24 -9.40
C SER A 50 7.72 -8.10 -9.73
N PRO A 51 7.26 -8.59 -10.90
CA PRO A 51 5.83 -8.65 -11.24
C PRO A 51 4.99 -9.44 -10.23
N GLU A 52 5.50 -10.56 -9.72
CA GLU A 52 4.80 -11.42 -8.75
C GLU A 52 4.61 -10.70 -7.41
N MET A 53 5.64 -9.97 -6.97
CA MET A 53 5.57 -9.14 -5.77
C MET A 53 4.60 -7.96 -5.97
N ARG A 54 4.65 -7.29 -7.14
CA ARG A 54 3.71 -6.23 -7.50
C ARG A 54 2.27 -6.72 -7.37
N ASP A 55 1.95 -7.86 -7.98
CA ASP A 55 0.59 -8.40 -7.99
C ASP A 55 0.15 -8.74 -6.55
N SER A 56 1.04 -9.36 -5.77
CA SER A 56 0.78 -9.67 -4.36
C SER A 56 0.54 -8.42 -3.50
N LEU A 57 1.25 -7.31 -3.78
CA LEU A 57 1.08 -6.03 -3.08
C LEU A 57 -0.23 -5.34 -3.46
N VAL A 58 -0.62 -5.37 -4.75
CA VAL A 58 -1.92 -4.87 -5.19
C VAL A 58 -3.05 -5.60 -4.46
N GLU A 59 -3.04 -6.93 -4.45
CA GLU A 59 -4.05 -7.71 -3.74
C GLU A 59 -4.08 -7.43 -2.23
N ALA A 60 -2.89 -7.29 -1.61
CA ALA A 60 -2.80 -6.94 -0.20
C ALA A 60 -3.39 -5.54 0.08
N GLY A 61 -3.14 -4.57 -0.80
CA GLY A 61 -3.71 -3.24 -0.70
C GLY A 61 -5.22 -3.22 -0.90
N GLU A 62 -5.75 -3.97 -1.86
CA GLU A 62 -7.19 -4.10 -2.05
C GLU A 62 -7.89 -4.72 -0.84
N ARG A 63 -7.33 -5.80 -0.27
CA ARG A 63 -7.88 -6.40 0.96
C ARG A 63 -7.88 -5.41 2.11
N LEU A 64 -6.75 -4.72 2.32
CA LEU A 64 -6.62 -3.72 3.38
C LEU A 64 -7.68 -2.62 3.27
N VAL A 65 -7.98 -2.16 2.06
CA VAL A 65 -9.01 -1.14 1.84
C VAL A 65 -10.42 -1.66 2.09
N ARG A 66 -10.70 -2.93 1.79
CA ARG A 66 -12.03 -3.53 1.96
C ARG A 66 -12.33 -3.96 3.39
N GLU A 67 -11.31 -4.24 4.18
CA GLU A 67 -11.41 -4.73 5.55
C GLU A 67 -11.23 -3.63 6.62
N ALA A 68 -10.89 -2.41 6.21
CA ALA A 68 -10.76 -1.23 7.08
C ALA A 68 -12.11 -0.58 7.41
#